data_AF-A0A9X0WC26-F1
#
_entry.id   AF-A0A9X0WC26-F1
#
_cell.length_a   1.000
_cell.length_b   1.000
_cell.length_c   1.000
_cell.angle_alpha   90.00
_cell.angle_beta   90.00
_cell.angle_gamma   90.00
#
_symmetry.space_group_name_H-M   'P 1'
#
loop_
_entity.id
_entity.type
_entity.pdbx_description
1 polymer ?
#
loop_
_entity_poly.entity_id
_entity_poly.type
_entity_poly.pdbx_seq_one_letter_code
_entity_poly.pdbx_strand_id
1 'polypeptide(L)'
;MSAGVASTWRLFRYHHADGTAKDWAYRRLADGDLEICWGRTGQVRQQRQYAARDGTLVLRRAAEKQGKGYVALGEAELKEGALVLIHPSAPATGPIPAAAAPRSSRTASRLVPGALDLSQIAAGEDDFWF
;
A
#
# COMPACT_ATOMS: atom_id res chain seq x y z
N MET A 1 3.14 -25.90 -24.99
CA MET A 1 2.89 -25.36 -23.64
C MET A 1 2.73 -23.86 -23.79
N SER A 2 1.50 -23.36 -23.91
CA SER A 2 1.26 -21.93 -23.98
C SER A 2 1.45 -21.36 -22.59
N ALA A 3 2.53 -20.62 -22.37
CA ALA A 3 2.64 -19.75 -21.20
C ALA A 3 1.49 -18.74 -21.32
N GLY A 4 0.40 -18.97 -20.59
CA GLY A 4 -0.69 -18.00 -20.48
C GLY A 4 -0.06 -16.70 -20.03
N VAL A 5 -0.26 -15.63 -20.82
CA VAL A 5 0.28 -14.31 -20.52
C VAL A 5 -0.20 -13.89 -19.13
N ALA A 6 0.68 -13.98 -18.13
CA ALA A 6 0.33 -13.61 -16.77
C ALA A 6 -0.11 -12.15 -16.77
N SER A 7 -1.28 -11.86 -16.19
CA SER A 7 -1.84 -10.51 -16.25
C SER A 7 -0.91 -9.49 -15.57
N THR A 8 -1.01 -8.24 -15.99
CA THR A 8 -0.27 -7.11 -15.41
C THR A 8 -0.59 -6.96 -13.91
N TRP A 9 0.37 -6.43 -13.17
CA TRP A 9 0.22 -6.16 -11.74
C TRP A 9 -0.60 -4.89 -11.51
N ARG A 10 -1.62 -4.95 -10.65
CA ARG A 10 -2.27 -3.76 -10.09
C ARG A 10 -1.40 -3.23 -8.96
N LEU A 11 -0.69 -2.13 -9.21
CA LEU A 11 0.26 -1.53 -8.28
C LEU A 11 -0.39 -0.47 -7.40
N PHE A 12 -0.06 -0.52 -6.11
CA PHE A 12 -0.40 0.47 -5.10
C PHE A 12 0.86 0.90 -4.36
N ARG A 13 0.96 2.18 -4.01
CA ARG A 13 2.09 2.74 -3.27
C ARG A 13 1.63 3.51 -2.05
N TYR A 14 2.29 3.24 -0.93
CA TYR A 14 2.18 4.04 0.28
C TYR A 14 3.46 4.86 0.46
N HIS A 15 3.30 6.15 0.75
CA HIS A 15 4.40 7.05 1.07
C HIS A 15 4.45 7.27 2.59
N HIS A 16 5.61 7.01 3.18
CA HIS A 16 5.90 7.30 4.57
C HIS A 16 6.33 8.76 4.74
N ALA A 17 6.16 9.30 5.95
CA ALA A 17 6.54 10.68 6.26
C ALA A 17 8.06 10.92 6.17
N ASP A 18 8.86 9.87 6.31
CA ASP A 18 10.32 9.88 6.16
C ASP A 18 10.79 9.91 4.69
N GLY A 19 9.85 9.96 3.73
CA GLY A 19 10.12 9.96 2.30
C GLY A 19 10.33 8.57 1.70
N THR A 20 10.33 7.51 2.50
CA THR A 20 10.35 6.13 1.98
C THR A 20 8.98 5.75 1.43
N ALA A 21 8.95 4.71 0.60
CA ALA A 21 7.71 4.21 0.03
C ALA A 21 7.67 2.68 0.03
N LYS A 22 6.45 2.14 0.13
CA LYS A 22 6.16 0.71 0.13
C LYS A 22 5.22 0.40 -1.03
N ASP A 23 5.64 -0.54 -1.86
CA ASP A 23 4.83 -1.06 -2.96
C ASP A 23 4.07 -2.29 -2.49
N TRP A 24 2.81 -2.37 -2.89
CA TRP A 24 1.95 -3.55 -2.76
C TRP A 24 1.24 -3.73 -4.09
N ALA A 25 1.26 -4.94 -4.63
CA ALA A 25 0.59 -5.23 -5.89
C ALA A 25 -0.06 -6.60 -5.87
N TYR A 26 -1.07 -6.76 -6.72
CA TYR A 26 -1.65 -8.07 -7.02
C TYR A 26 -1.89 -8.25 -8.51
N ARG A 27 -1.94 -9.50 -8.96
CA ARG A 27 -2.37 -9.87 -10.31
C ARG A 27 -3.25 -11.12 -10.26
N ARG A 28 -4.01 -11.33 -11.33
CA ARG A 28 -4.70 -12.60 -11.59
C ARG A 28 -3.83 -13.45 -12.53
N LEU A 29 -3.71 -14.74 -12.22
CA LEU A 29 -3.01 -15.72 -13.04
C LEU A 29 -3.98 -16.31 -14.09
N ALA A 30 -3.44 -16.98 -15.10
CA ALA A 30 -4.24 -17.59 -16.17
C ALA A 30 -5.27 -18.60 -15.63
N ASP A 31 -4.92 -19.31 -14.57
CA ASP A 31 -5.77 -20.33 -13.92
C ASP A 31 -6.82 -19.72 -12.97
N GLY A 32 -6.88 -18.38 -12.85
CA GLY A 32 -7.83 -17.66 -12.00
C GLY A 32 -7.34 -17.39 -10.59
N ASP A 33 -6.25 -18.04 -10.17
CA ASP A 33 -5.54 -17.77 -8.92
C ASP A 33 -5.06 -16.32 -8.86
N LEU A 34 -4.83 -15.82 -7.64
CA LEU A 34 -4.28 -14.50 -7.41
C LEU A 34 -2.90 -14.58 -6.82
N GLU A 35 -2.07 -13.63 -7.22
CA GLU A 35 -0.74 -13.46 -6.68
C GLU A 35 -0.60 -12.05 -6.16
N ILE A 36 -0.02 -11.90 -4.98
CA ILE A 36 0.34 -10.62 -4.39
C ILE A 36 1.84 -10.54 -4.20
N CYS A 37 2.40 -9.34 -4.28
CA CYS A 37 3.77 -9.08 -3.89
C CYS A 37 3.89 -7.72 -3.21
N TRP A 38 4.91 -7.57 -2.37
CA TRP A 38 5.11 -6.34 -1.63
C TRP A 38 6.55 -6.17 -1.16
N GLY A 39 6.89 -4.93 -0.83
CA GLY A 39 8.22 -4.56 -0.36
C GLY A 39 8.44 -3.06 -0.39
N ARG A 40 9.65 -2.64 -0.07
CA ARG A 40 10.07 -1.25 -0.27
C ARG A 40 10.01 -0.93 -1.76
N THR A 41 9.64 0.29 -2.12
CA THR A 41 9.60 0.71 -3.52
C THR A 41 10.95 0.47 -4.20
N GLY A 42 10.90 -0.17 -5.38
CA GLY A 42 12.09 -0.62 -6.12
C GLY A 42 12.71 -1.94 -5.63
N GLN A 43 12.18 -2.53 -4.55
CA GLN A 43 12.62 -3.81 -3.98
C GLN A 43 11.44 -4.60 -3.40
N VAL A 44 10.73 -5.29 -4.28
CA VAL A 44 9.80 -6.36 -3.90
C VAL A 44 10.61 -7.52 -3.33
N ARG A 45 10.31 -7.90 -2.09
CA ARG A 45 11.00 -9.00 -1.38
C ARG A 45 10.09 -10.15 -1.01
N GLN A 46 8.79 -9.91 -1.05
CA GLN A 46 7.79 -10.85 -0.55
C GLN A 46 6.71 -11.05 -1.61
N GLN A 47 6.29 -12.30 -1.76
CA GLN A 47 5.28 -12.73 -2.72
C GLN A 47 4.45 -13.86 -2.12
N ARG A 48 3.16 -13.90 -2.45
CA ARG A 48 2.25 -14.96 -2.00
C ARG A 48 1.16 -15.21 -3.02
N GLN A 49 0.87 -16.47 -3.27
CA GLN A 49 -0.23 -16.91 -4.13
C GLN A 49 -1.45 -17.32 -3.29
N TYR A 50 -2.63 -17.12 -3.86
CA TYR A 50 -3.94 -17.41 -3.32
C TYR A 50 -4.75 -18.16 -4.37
N ALA A 51 -5.45 -19.21 -3.96
CA ALA A 51 -6.35 -19.93 -4.84
C ALA A 51 -7.49 -19.01 -5.32
N ALA A 52 -8.04 -19.28 -6.50
CA ALA A 52 -9.12 -18.50 -7.09
C ALA A 52 -10.32 -18.29 -6.14
N ARG A 53 -10.65 -19.30 -5.32
CA ARG A 53 -11.71 -19.25 -4.30
C ARG A 53 -11.48 -18.17 -3.24
N ASP A 54 -10.22 -17.86 -2.95
CA ASP A 54 -9.81 -16.86 -1.96
C ASP A 54 -9.60 -15.48 -2.61
N GLY A 55 -9.88 -15.33 -3.91
CA GLY A 55 -9.60 -14.10 -4.65
C GLY A 55 -10.35 -12.87 -4.12
N THR A 56 -11.57 -13.06 -3.62
CA THR A 56 -12.35 -11.98 -2.99
C THR A 56 -11.66 -11.42 -1.75
N LEU A 57 -10.91 -12.24 -1.00
CA LEU A 57 -10.12 -11.79 0.14
C LEU A 57 -9.01 -10.83 -0.29
N VAL A 58 -8.31 -11.14 -1.40
CA VAL A 58 -7.25 -10.28 -1.94
C VAL A 58 -7.81 -8.93 -2.40
N LEU A 59 -8.96 -8.94 -3.07
CA LEU A 59 -9.62 -7.70 -3.51
C LEU A 59 -10.10 -6.85 -2.32
N ARG A 60 -10.66 -7.49 -1.29
CA ARG A 60 -11.02 -6.80 -0.04
C ARG A 60 -9.79 -6.16 0.60
N ARG A 61 -8.67 -6.90 0.70
CA ARG A 61 -7.40 -6.38 1.22
C ARG A 61 -6.90 -5.18 0.42
N ALA A 62 -7.04 -5.19 -0.91
CA ALA A 62 -6.69 -4.04 -1.75
C ALA A 62 -7.52 -2.79 -1.40
N ALA A 63 -8.82 -2.95 -1.14
CA ALA A 63 -9.68 -1.85 -0.69
C ALA A 63 -9.29 -1.36 0.72
N GLU A 64 -8.99 -2.27 1.65
CA GLU A 64 -8.54 -1.93 3.00
C GLU A 64 -7.19 -1.18 2.98
N LYS A 65 -6.28 -1.53 2.07
CA LYS A 65 -5.00 -0.81 1.89
C LYS A 65 -5.23 0.61 1.40
N GLN A 66 -6.16 0.85 0.48
CA GLN A 66 -6.51 2.20 0.05
C GLN A 66 -7.06 3.04 1.20
N GLY A 67 -7.88 2.45 2.09
CA GLY A 67 -8.34 3.10 3.31
C GLY A 67 -7.20 3.49 4.28
N LYS A 68 -6.04 2.83 4.19
CA LYS A 68 -4.81 3.15 4.94
C LYS A 68 -3.91 4.18 4.24
N GLY A 69 -4.33 4.75 3.11
CA GLY A 69 -3.56 5.74 2.36
C GLY A 69 -2.67 5.19 1.25
N TYR A 70 -2.81 3.91 0.87
CA TYR A 70 -2.20 3.43 -0.37
C TYR A 70 -2.90 4.07 -1.58
N VAL A 71 -2.10 4.58 -2.52
CA VAL A 71 -2.60 5.14 -3.78
C VAL A 71 -2.46 4.12 -4.89
N ALA A 72 -3.54 3.88 -5.64
CA ALA A 72 -3.50 3.04 -6.84
C ALA A 72 -2.71 3.76 -7.94
N LEU A 73 -1.60 3.16 -8.39
CA LEU A 73 -0.74 3.74 -9.42
C LEU A 73 -1.07 3.23 -10.82
N GLY A 74 -1.70 2.06 -10.95
CA GLY A 74 -2.09 1.49 -12.24
C GLY A 74 -1.52 0.11 -12.49
N GLU A 75 -1.29 -0.20 -13.77
CA GLU A 75 -0.75 -1.48 -14.21
C GLU A 75 0.77 -1.44 -14.28
N ALA A 76 1.41 -2.49 -13.76
CA ALA A 76 2.85 -2.60 -13.64
C ALA A 76 3.35 -4.00 -14.05
N GLU A 77 4.66 -4.07 -14.27
CA GLU A 77 5.41 -5.28 -14.52
C GLU A 77 6.46 -5.47 -13.42
N LEU A 78 6.70 -6.71 -12.99
CA LEU A 78 7.79 -7.00 -12.06
C LEU A 78 9.07 -7.25 -12.88
N LYS A 79 10.02 -6.33 -12.83
CA LYS A 79 11.32 -6.41 -13.51
C LYS A 79 12.43 -6.28 -12.48
N GLU A 80 13.31 -7.28 -12.42
CA GLU A 80 14.50 -7.27 -11.53
C GLU A 80 14.16 -6.99 -10.05
N GLY A 81 13.00 -7.47 -9.59
CA GLY A 81 12.51 -7.23 -8.23
C GLY A 81 11.86 -5.87 -8.01
N ALA A 82 11.68 -5.04 -9.04
CA ALA A 82 10.98 -3.76 -8.97
C ALA A 82 9.67 -3.78 -9.76
N LEU A 83 8.62 -3.13 -9.23
CA LEU A 83 7.36 -2.92 -9.94
C LEU A 83 7.49 -1.66 -10.81
N VAL A 84 7.55 -1.87 -12.12
CA VAL A 84 7.70 -0.82 -13.13
C VAL A 84 6.33 -0.53 -13.73
N LEU A 85 5.87 0.71 -13.62
CA LEU A 85 4.57 1.14 -14.12
C LEU A 85 4.55 1.12 -15.66
N ILE A 86 3.52 0.50 -16.24
CA ILE A 86 3.30 0.39 -17.69
C ILE A 86 2.14 1.30 -18.10
N HIS A 87 1.03 1.21 -17.36
CA HIS A 87 -0.16 2.03 -17.59
C HIS A 87 -0.54 2.73 -16.29
N PRO A 88 -0.26 4.04 -16.14
CA PRO A 88 -0.69 4.76 -14.97
C PRO A 88 -2.23 4.75 -14.88
N SER A 89 -2.75 4.48 -13.69
CA SER A 89 -4.14 4.78 -13.39
C SER A 89 -4.28 6.29 -13.43
N ALA A 90 -5.34 6.79 -14.07
CA ALA A 90 -5.70 8.20 -13.92
C ALA A 90 -5.79 8.50 -12.41
N PRO A 91 -5.23 9.63 -11.94
CA PRO A 91 -5.43 10.03 -10.56
C PRO A 91 -6.93 10.13 -10.35
N ALA A 92 -7.45 9.38 -9.38
CA ALA A 92 -8.81 9.62 -8.91
C ALA A 92 -8.82 11.07 -8.43
N THR A 93 -9.40 11.97 -9.24
CA THR A 93 -9.67 13.35 -8.85
C THR A 93 -10.84 13.32 -7.87
N GLY A 94 -10.59 12.73 -6.71
CA GLY A 94 -11.39 12.85 -5.51
C GLY A 94 -10.57 13.64 -4.51
N PRO A 95 -11.20 14.49 -3.68
CA PRO A 95 -10.47 15.25 -2.67
C PRO A 95 -9.70 14.24 -1.82
N ILE A 96 -8.38 14.40 -1.81
CA ILE A 96 -7.52 13.82 -0.78
C ILE A 96 -8.23 14.19 0.53
N PRO A 97 -8.70 13.24 1.37
CA PRO A 97 -9.04 13.61 2.73
C PRO A 97 -7.73 14.08 3.33
N ALA A 98 -7.53 15.40 3.31
CA ALA A 98 -6.55 16.07 4.13
C ALA A 98 -6.74 15.45 5.51
N ALA A 99 -5.66 14.85 6.02
CA ALA A 99 -5.60 14.28 7.35
C ALA A 99 -6.48 15.13 8.26
N ALA A 100 -7.54 14.53 8.78
CA ALA A 100 -8.46 15.19 9.68
C ALA A 100 -7.64 15.61 10.90
N ALA A 101 -7.10 16.83 10.86
CA ALA A 101 -6.57 17.49 12.02
C ALA A 101 -7.70 17.52 13.05
N PRO A 102 -7.45 17.15 14.30
CA PRO A 102 -8.50 17.01 15.30
C PRO A 102 -9.16 18.37 15.51
N ARG A 103 -10.46 18.48 15.20
CA ARG A 103 -11.28 19.56 15.74
C ARG A 103 -11.56 19.26 17.20
N SER A 104 -10.53 19.37 18.04
CA SER A 104 -10.75 19.55 19.46
C SER A 104 -11.21 20.99 19.67
N SER A 105 -12.42 21.11 20.19
CA SER A 105 -13.05 22.34 20.65
C SER A 105 -12.08 23.20 21.44
N ARG A 106 -11.94 24.46 21.01
CA ARG A 106 -11.20 25.50 21.71
C ARG A 106 -11.93 25.84 23.01
N THR A 107 -11.35 25.50 24.15
CA THR A 107 -11.54 26.25 25.41
C THR A 107 -10.18 26.31 26.09
N ALA A 108 -9.84 27.53 26.50
CA ALA A 108 -8.51 27.99 26.87
C ALA A 108 -7.93 27.26 28.09
N SER A 109 -6.61 27.04 28.09
CA SER A 109 -5.74 27.68 29.08
C SER A 109 -4.25 27.52 28.75
N ARG A 110 -3.55 28.58 29.13
CA ARG A 110 -2.15 28.96 28.98
C ARG A 110 -1.20 27.99 29.71
N LEU A 111 -0.02 27.69 29.13
CA LEU A 111 1.34 27.64 29.74
C LEU A 111 2.36 27.03 28.75
N VAL A 112 3.60 27.53 28.78
CA VAL A 112 4.70 27.33 27.81
C VAL A 112 5.68 26.23 28.33
N PRO A 113 6.84 25.99 27.68
CA PRO A 113 7.20 24.90 26.77
C PRO A 113 7.91 23.71 27.46
N GLY A 114 7.84 22.54 26.85
CA GLY A 114 8.68 21.40 27.23
C GLY A 114 8.84 20.49 26.03
N ALA A 115 10.07 20.32 25.57
CA ALA A 115 10.43 19.45 24.46
C ALA A 115 9.84 18.05 24.68
N LEU A 116 8.97 17.61 23.77
CA LEU A 116 8.60 16.20 23.66
C LEU A 116 9.81 15.49 23.06
N ASP A 117 10.58 14.85 23.93
CA ASP A 117 11.62 13.91 23.56
C ASP A 117 10.96 12.68 22.92
N LEU A 118 11.11 12.55 21.59
CA LEU A 118 10.53 11.46 20.78
C LEU A 118 11.38 10.17 20.82
N SER A 119 12.32 10.04 21.75
CA SER A 119 13.12 8.82 21.92
C SER A 119 12.28 7.60 22.38
N GLN A 120 11.00 7.83 22.70
CA GLN A 120 10.06 6.84 23.24
C GLN A 120 9.06 6.26 22.21
N ILE A 121 9.07 6.69 20.94
CA ILE A 121 8.28 5.98 19.92
C ILE A 121 9.06 4.72 19.54
N ALA A 122 8.89 3.70 20.38
CA ALA A 122 9.42 2.38 20.21
C ALA A 122 9.21 1.93 18.76
N ALA A 123 10.28 1.36 18.19
CA ALA A 123 10.25 0.58 16.98
C ALA A 123 9.20 -0.52 17.16
N GLY A 124 7.95 -0.22 16.78
CA GLY A 124 6.91 -1.21 16.64
C GLY A 124 7.24 -2.00 15.38
N GLU A 125 7.86 -3.16 15.59
CA GLU A 125 7.64 -4.34 14.75
C GLU A 125 6.12 -4.50 14.57
N ASP A 126 5.55 -3.86 13.56
CA ASP A 126 4.17 -4.11 13.17
C ASP A 126 4.15 -5.35 12.25
N ASP A 127 4.56 -6.46 12.85
CA ASP A 127 4.22 -7.83 12.45
C ASP A 127 2.73 -8.05 12.72
N PHE A 128 1.88 -7.51 11.86
CA PHE A 128 0.47 -7.90 11.83
C PHE A 128 0.17 -8.58 10.49
N TRP A 129 0.58 -9.84 10.43
CA TRP A 129 0.31 -10.80 9.36
C TRP A 129 -0.79 -11.77 9.79
N PHE A 130 -2.05 -11.49 9.43
CA PHE A 130 -3.13 -12.49 9.37
C PHE A 130 -3.87 -12.39 8.03
#